data_AF-A0A7S2GGQ3-F1
#
_entry.id   AF-A0A7S2GGQ3-F1
#
_cell.length_a   1.000
_cell.length_b   1.000
_cell.length_c   1.000
_cell.angle_alpha   90.00
_cell.angle_beta   90.00
_cell.angle_gamma   90.00
#
_symmetry.space_group_name_H-M   'P 1'
#
loop_
_entity.id
_entity.type
_entity.pdbx_description
1 polymer ?
#
loop_
_entity_poly.entity_id
_entity_poly.type
_entity_poly.pdbx_seq_one_letter_code
_entity_poly.pdbx_strand_id
1 'polypeptide(L)'
;GVWMLVGDANALVGFGTGVSIVAFYTRIGGGIFSKGSDIGSDYVSASADDYNLDHLDALKSAAKLHDQDGDGDIDRDFLARQRARDPNAAFHEEDLGFITAAEAELRAGIERQMEQTLEAMHPVNYLDAIGENIMDVGGTSSDLFETLCVALATAVIMGAKAHEVPYFGTSLPFTIIS
;
A
#
# COMPACT_ATOMS: atom_id res chain seq x y z
N GLY A 1 2.99 45.08 -0.37
CA GLY A 1 3.22 43.84 0.40
C GLY A 1 4.56 43.22 0.02
N VAL A 2 4.63 42.41 -1.03
CA VAL A 2 5.86 41.71 -1.46
C VAL A 2 6.68 42.51 -2.50
N TRP A 3 6.02 43.27 -3.36
CA TRP A 3 6.69 44.07 -4.41
C TRP A 3 7.60 45.19 -3.86
N MET A 4 7.30 45.69 -2.66
CA MET A 4 8.15 46.66 -1.94
C MET A 4 9.46 46.04 -1.42
N LEU A 5 9.51 44.72 -1.21
CA LEU A 5 10.71 44.01 -0.76
C LEU A 5 11.56 43.51 -1.93
N VAL A 6 10.92 43.11 -3.03
CA VAL A 6 11.61 42.49 -4.16
C VAL A 6 12.08 43.52 -5.17
N GLY A 7 11.28 44.54 -5.49
CA GLY A 7 11.64 45.65 -6.41
C GLY A 7 12.02 45.26 -7.85
N ASP A 8 12.20 43.97 -8.13
CA ASP A 8 12.72 43.41 -9.38
C ASP A 8 11.87 42.21 -9.82
N ALA A 9 11.28 42.32 -11.02
CA ALA A 9 10.52 41.23 -11.63
C ALA A 9 11.38 39.97 -11.84
N ASN A 10 12.69 40.12 -12.06
CA ASN A 10 13.59 39.00 -12.28
C ASN A 10 13.70 38.07 -11.06
N ALA A 11 13.61 38.63 -9.85
CA ALA A 11 13.64 37.83 -8.63
C ALA A 11 12.37 36.99 -8.44
N LEU A 12 11.19 37.51 -8.85
CA LEU A 12 9.94 36.74 -8.86
C LEU A 12 9.95 35.63 -9.92
N VAL A 13 10.51 35.92 -11.09
CA VAL A 13 10.70 34.89 -12.14
C VAL A 13 11.65 33.80 -11.64
N GLY A 14 12.77 34.18 -11.03
CA GLY A 14 13.72 33.22 -10.44
C GLY A 14 13.10 32.36 -9.34
N PHE A 15 12.25 32.95 -8.49
CA PHE A 15 11.48 32.20 -7.50
C PHE A 15 10.52 31.19 -8.16
N GLY A 16 9.73 31.62 -9.14
CA GLY A 16 8.82 30.73 -9.87
C GLY A 16 9.55 29.58 -10.55
N THR A 17 10.66 29.85 -11.24
CA THR A 17 11.49 28.82 -11.88
C THR A 17 12.09 27.85 -10.85
N GLY A 18 12.55 28.34 -9.70
CA GLY A 18 13.07 27.50 -8.62
C GLY A 18 12.01 26.55 -8.06
N VAL A 19 10.80 27.05 -7.81
CA VAL A 19 9.67 26.22 -7.36
C VAL A 19 9.32 25.16 -8.40
N SER A 20 9.28 25.52 -9.69
CA SER A 20 9.03 24.56 -10.78
C SER A 20 10.06 23.43 -10.83
N ILE A 21 11.35 23.73 -10.64
CA ILE A 21 12.41 22.72 -10.62
C ILE A 21 12.22 21.74 -9.45
N VAL A 22 11.90 22.24 -8.26
CA VAL A 22 11.67 21.39 -7.08
C VAL A 22 10.43 20.52 -7.27
N ALA A 23 9.33 21.08 -7.78
CA ALA A 23 8.11 20.34 -8.07
C ALA A 23 8.32 19.27 -9.16
N PHE A 24 9.15 19.56 -10.17
CA PHE A 24 9.53 18.61 -11.20
C PHE A 24 10.27 17.40 -10.62
N TYR A 25 11.31 17.64 -9.81
CA TYR A 25 12.05 16.54 -9.19
C TYR A 25 11.21 15.73 -8.20
N THR A 26 10.30 16.37 -7.47
CA THR A 26 9.40 15.69 -6.54
C THR A 26 8.43 14.77 -7.28
N ARG A 27 7.83 15.24 -8.39
CA ARG A 27 6.92 14.43 -9.22
C ARG A 27 7.64 13.29 -9.93
N ILE A 28 8.80 13.53 -10.54
CA ILE A 28 9.54 12.48 -11.23
C ILE A 28 10.12 11.48 -10.23
N GLY A 29 10.74 11.96 -9.14
CA GLY A 29 11.31 11.10 -8.11
C GLY A 29 10.26 10.22 -7.45
N GLY A 30 9.13 10.81 -7.04
CA GLY A 30 8.00 10.07 -6.48
C GLY A 30 7.37 9.11 -7.49
N GLY A 31 7.18 9.54 -8.74
CA GLY A 31 6.56 8.72 -9.78
C GLY A 31 7.41 7.51 -10.20
N ILE A 32 8.74 7.64 -10.26
CA ILE A 32 9.63 6.50 -10.53
C ILE A 32 9.60 5.53 -9.35
N PHE A 33 9.66 6.05 -8.12
CA PHE A 33 9.68 5.21 -6.92
C PHE A 33 8.36 4.43 -6.75
N SER A 34 7.21 5.10 -6.84
CA SER A 34 5.90 4.46 -6.74
C SER A 34 5.70 3.42 -7.84
N LYS A 35 5.88 3.78 -9.12
CA LYS A 35 5.70 2.83 -10.22
C LYS A 35 6.68 1.65 -10.17
N GLY A 36 7.92 1.89 -9.76
CA GLY A 36 8.90 0.81 -9.61
C GLY A 36 8.51 -0.18 -8.53
N SER A 37 7.89 0.31 -7.46
CA SER A 37 7.41 -0.53 -6.37
C SER A 37 6.13 -1.29 -6.71
N ASP A 38 5.17 -0.62 -7.34
CA ASP A 38 3.90 -1.18 -7.84
C ASP A 38 4.18 -2.37 -8.77
N ILE A 39 5.02 -2.16 -9.79
CA ILE A 39 5.45 -3.23 -10.70
C ILE A 39 6.15 -4.37 -9.95
N GLY A 40 6.99 -4.06 -8.95
CA GLY A 40 7.66 -5.08 -8.13
C GLY A 40 6.69 -5.92 -7.29
N SER A 41 5.65 -5.29 -6.76
CA SER A 41 4.55 -5.90 -6.00
C SER A 41 3.71 -6.83 -6.88
N ASP A 42 3.34 -6.36 -8.05
CA ASP A 42 2.58 -7.16 -9.02
C ASP A 42 3.37 -8.39 -9.47
N TYR A 43 4.68 -8.24 -9.75
CA TYR A 43 5.51 -9.35 -10.19
C TYR A 43 5.70 -10.43 -9.13
N VAL A 44 5.93 -10.04 -7.87
CA VAL A 44 6.13 -11.03 -6.81
C VAL A 44 4.84 -11.77 -6.48
N SER A 45 3.71 -11.06 -6.49
CA SER A 45 2.39 -11.65 -6.27
C SER A 45 2.08 -12.64 -7.38
N ALA A 46 2.25 -12.24 -8.64
CA ALA A 46 2.06 -13.13 -9.79
C ALA A 46 3.02 -14.34 -9.78
N SER A 47 4.27 -14.17 -9.32
CA SER A 47 5.23 -15.26 -9.23
C SER A 47 4.88 -16.25 -8.12
N ALA A 48 4.43 -15.75 -6.95
CA ALA A 48 4.04 -16.58 -5.82
C ALA A 48 2.81 -17.45 -6.16
N ASP A 49 1.83 -16.88 -6.86
CA ASP A 49 0.65 -17.60 -7.34
C ASP A 49 1.01 -18.76 -8.28
N ASP A 50 1.95 -18.55 -9.21
CA ASP A 50 2.37 -19.55 -10.19
C ASP A 50 3.05 -20.76 -9.51
N TYR A 51 3.94 -20.51 -8.53
CA TYR A 51 4.53 -21.59 -7.72
C TYR A 51 3.50 -22.32 -6.86
N ASN A 52 2.54 -21.59 -6.29
CA ASN A 52 1.54 -22.19 -5.42
C ASN A 52 0.54 -23.04 -6.21
N LEU A 53 0.16 -22.63 -7.42
CA LEU A 53 -0.74 -23.39 -8.29
C LEU A 53 -0.13 -24.74 -8.70
N ASP A 54 1.13 -24.76 -9.14
CA ASP A 54 1.85 -25.98 -9.51
C ASP A 54 2.01 -26.95 -8.33
N HIS A 55 2.33 -26.42 -7.15
CA HIS A 55 2.54 -27.26 -5.97
C HIS A 55 1.21 -27.72 -5.33
N LEU A 56 0.19 -26.87 -5.29
CA LEU A 56 -1.16 -27.23 -4.84
C LEU A 56 -1.82 -28.23 -5.78
N ASP A 57 -1.64 -28.12 -7.09
CA ASP A 57 -2.18 -29.09 -8.03
C ASP A 57 -1.44 -30.42 -7.93
N ALA A 58 -0.12 -30.41 -7.71
CA ALA A 58 0.67 -31.61 -7.41
C ALA A 58 0.26 -32.26 -6.06
N LEU A 59 0.04 -31.47 -5.02
CA LEU A 59 -0.38 -31.97 -3.71
C LEU A 59 -1.84 -32.43 -3.72
N LYS A 60 -2.75 -31.72 -4.39
CA LYS A 60 -4.15 -32.14 -4.56
C LYS A 60 -4.26 -33.40 -5.41
N SER A 61 -3.41 -33.58 -6.42
CA SER A 61 -3.37 -34.82 -7.19
C SER A 61 -2.76 -35.98 -6.41
N ALA A 62 -1.72 -35.74 -5.60
CA ALA A 62 -1.19 -36.72 -4.65
C ALA A 62 -2.19 -37.08 -3.53
N ALA A 63 -2.92 -36.09 -3.00
CA ALA A 63 -3.96 -36.29 -2.00
C ALA A 63 -5.19 -37.01 -2.58
N LYS A 64 -5.59 -36.73 -3.83
CA LYS A 64 -6.64 -37.49 -4.54
C LYS A 64 -6.24 -38.95 -4.80
N LEU A 65 -4.95 -39.22 -4.96
CA LEU A 65 -4.43 -40.60 -5.02
C LEU A 65 -4.52 -41.26 -3.63
N HIS A 66 -4.23 -40.52 -2.56
CA HIS A 66 -4.35 -41.00 -1.18
C HIS A 66 -5.81 -41.17 -0.71
N ASP A 67 -6.76 -40.44 -1.28
CA ASP A 67 -8.21 -40.56 -1.00
C ASP A 67 -8.86 -41.72 -1.77
N GLN A 68 -8.24 -42.22 -2.85
CA GLN A 68 -8.67 -43.45 -3.53
C GLN A 68 -8.31 -44.73 -2.76
N ASP A 69 -7.27 -44.67 -1.94
CA ASP A 69 -6.94 -45.70 -0.95
C ASP A 69 -7.74 -45.41 0.32
N GLY A 70 -9.07 -45.64 0.24
CA GLY A 70 -10.00 -45.34 1.32
C GLY A 70 -9.60 -45.96 2.66
N ASP A 71 -8.98 -45.15 3.51
CA ASP A 71 -8.88 -45.40 4.94
C ASP A 71 -8.95 -44.05 5.66
N GLY A 72 -10.17 -43.64 5.98
CA GLY A 72 -10.40 -42.64 7.03
C GLY A 72 -10.05 -43.23 8.40
N ASP A 73 -8.80 -43.66 8.58
CA ASP A 73 -8.28 -44.06 9.88
C ASP A 73 -8.08 -42.76 10.64
N ILE A 74 -9.16 -42.32 11.27
CA ILE A 74 -9.15 -41.48 12.44
C ILE A 74 -8.06 -42.04 13.32
N ASP A 75 -6.96 -41.31 13.42
CA ASP A 75 -5.70 -41.64 14.11
C ASP A 75 -5.92 -42.71 15.20
N ARG A 76 -5.80 -43.99 14.81
CA ARG A 76 -5.93 -45.15 15.72
C ARG A 76 -5.01 -44.98 16.91
N ASP A 77 -3.91 -44.26 16.70
CA ASP A 77 -2.90 -43.89 17.67
C ASP A 77 -3.41 -42.85 18.67
N PHE A 78 -4.26 -41.90 18.27
CA PHE A 78 -4.91 -40.95 19.18
C PHE A 78 -5.97 -41.62 20.06
N LEU A 79 -6.85 -42.45 19.46
CA LEU A 79 -7.82 -43.26 20.18
C LEU A 79 -7.13 -44.26 21.14
N ALA A 80 -6.00 -44.83 20.73
CA ALA A 80 -5.19 -45.71 21.57
C ALA A 80 -4.53 -44.98 22.74
N ARG A 81 -3.97 -43.78 22.51
CA ARG A 81 -3.36 -42.94 23.56
C ARG A 81 -4.40 -42.42 24.56
N GLN A 82 -5.61 -42.07 24.11
CA GLN A 82 -6.68 -41.63 25.01
C GLN A 82 -7.27 -42.78 25.83
N ARG A 83 -7.53 -43.96 25.25
CA ARG A 83 -7.93 -45.17 26.01
C ARG A 83 -6.87 -45.60 27.02
N ALA A 84 -5.59 -45.42 26.69
CA ALA A 84 -4.49 -45.73 27.60
C ALA A 84 -4.38 -44.74 28.78
N ARG A 85 -4.87 -43.51 28.61
CA ARG A 85 -4.78 -42.45 29.62
C ARG A 85 -5.93 -42.48 30.62
N ASP A 86 -7.15 -42.83 30.19
CA ASP A 86 -8.30 -42.93 31.10
C ASP A 86 -9.27 -44.05 30.68
N PRO A 87 -9.14 -45.27 31.25
CA PRO A 87 -9.92 -46.43 30.82
C PRO A 87 -11.40 -46.38 31.23
N ASN A 88 -11.80 -45.40 32.04
CA ASN A 88 -13.17 -45.26 32.56
C ASN A 88 -13.88 -43.98 32.10
N ALA A 89 -13.23 -43.18 31.24
CA ALA A 89 -13.84 -41.98 30.69
C ALA A 89 -14.84 -42.36 29.59
N ALA A 90 -16.12 -42.45 29.96
CA ALA A 90 -17.23 -42.59 29.01
C ALA A 90 -17.51 -41.23 28.36
N PHE A 91 -16.69 -40.83 27.40
CA PHE A 91 -17.07 -39.81 26.44
C PHE A 91 -18.00 -40.45 25.41
N HIS A 92 -19.18 -39.86 25.18
CA HIS A 92 -20.01 -40.28 24.06
C HIS A 92 -19.23 -39.99 22.77
N GLU A 93 -19.21 -40.95 21.85
CA GLU A 93 -18.46 -40.88 20.58
C GLU A 93 -18.80 -39.60 19.78
N GLU A 94 -20.02 -39.08 19.97
CA GLU A 94 -20.47 -37.77 19.46
C GLU A 94 -19.67 -36.59 20.02
N ASP A 95 -19.38 -36.53 21.32
CA ASP A 95 -18.63 -35.43 21.95
C ASP A 95 -17.17 -35.39 21.47
N LEU A 96 -16.57 -36.56 21.21
CA LEU A 96 -15.21 -36.66 20.68
C LEU A 96 -15.14 -36.22 19.22
N GLY A 97 -16.19 -36.48 18.44
CA GLY A 97 -16.35 -35.99 17.06
C GLY A 97 -16.52 -34.47 16.99
N PHE A 98 -17.24 -33.87 17.95
CA PHE A 98 -17.38 -32.42 18.05
C PHE A 98 -16.05 -31.72 18.39
N ILE A 99 -15.25 -32.28 19.31
CA ILE A 99 -13.96 -31.69 19.70
C ILE A 99 -12.94 -31.77 18.54
N THR A 100 -12.89 -32.91 17.84
CA THR A 100 -11.98 -33.09 16.71
C THR A 100 -12.39 -32.26 15.49
N ALA A 101 -13.69 -32.09 15.22
CA ALA A 101 -14.17 -31.17 14.18
C ALA A 101 -13.83 -29.71 14.51
N ALA A 102 -13.99 -29.29 15.78
CA ALA A 102 -13.65 -27.95 16.23
C ALA A 102 -12.12 -27.67 16.16
N GLU A 103 -11.28 -28.65 16.51
CA GLU A 103 -9.82 -28.53 16.36
C GLU A 103 -9.39 -28.45 14.89
N ALA A 104 -10.04 -29.20 14.00
CA ALA A 104 -9.78 -29.16 12.57
C ALA A 104 -10.17 -27.80 11.96
N GLU A 105 -11.33 -27.24 12.34
CA GLU A 105 -11.73 -25.89 11.93
C GLU A 105 -10.78 -24.81 12.46
N LEU A 106 -10.34 -24.93 13.72
CA LEU A 106 -9.41 -23.98 14.32
C LEU A 106 -8.04 -24.03 13.63
N ARG A 107 -7.51 -25.22 13.35
CA ARG A 107 -6.25 -25.39 12.59
C ARG A 107 -6.35 -24.81 11.18
N ALA A 108 -7.42 -25.13 10.45
CA ALA A 108 -7.65 -24.57 9.13
C ALA A 108 -7.82 -23.04 9.15
N GLY A 109 -8.45 -22.51 10.21
CA GLY A 109 -8.54 -21.06 10.43
C GLY A 109 -7.19 -20.39 10.67
N ILE A 110 -6.33 -21.02 11.49
CA ILE A 110 -4.97 -20.54 11.77
C ILE A 110 -4.11 -20.60 10.50
N GLU A 111 -4.16 -21.70 9.75
CA GLU A 111 -3.40 -21.86 8.50
C GLU A 111 -3.80 -20.82 7.46
N ARG A 112 -5.11 -20.58 7.25
CA ARG A 112 -5.59 -19.52 6.37
C ARG A 112 -5.14 -18.12 6.81
N GLN A 113 -5.21 -17.82 8.11
CA GLN A 113 -4.71 -16.53 8.61
C GLN A 113 -3.20 -16.41 8.42
N MET A 114 -2.45 -17.49 8.61
CA MET A 114 -1.00 -17.49 8.47
C MET A 114 -0.60 -17.29 7.01
N GLU A 115 -1.27 -17.95 6.06
CA GLU A 115 -1.08 -17.74 4.62
C GLU A 115 -1.40 -16.29 4.22
N GLN A 116 -2.56 -15.77 4.62
CA GLN A 116 -2.95 -14.38 4.36
C GLN A 116 -1.97 -13.37 4.94
N THR A 117 -1.42 -13.65 6.13
CA THR A 117 -0.44 -12.77 6.77
C THR A 117 0.90 -12.82 6.05
N LEU A 118 1.33 -14.01 5.60
CA LEU A 118 2.57 -14.20 4.87
C LEU A 118 2.56 -13.46 3.53
N GLU A 119 1.42 -13.50 2.84
CA GLU A 119 1.18 -12.84 1.57
C GLU A 119 1.07 -11.32 1.72
N ALA A 120 0.37 -10.85 2.76
CA ALA A 120 0.24 -9.42 3.06
C ALA A 120 1.54 -8.75 3.53
N MET A 121 2.49 -9.51 4.12
CA MET A 121 3.73 -8.97 4.68
C MET A 121 4.94 -9.05 3.72
N HIS A 122 4.73 -9.18 2.41
CA HIS A 122 5.87 -9.13 1.50
C HIS A 122 6.54 -7.73 1.53
N PRO A 123 7.87 -7.63 1.72
CA PRO A 123 8.57 -6.35 1.91
C PRO A 123 8.33 -5.33 0.79
N VAL A 124 8.07 -5.81 -0.43
CA VAL A 124 7.80 -4.93 -1.58
C VAL A 124 6.44 -4.24 -1.49
N ASN A 125 5.45 -4.84 -0.84
CA ASN A 125 4.10 -4.26 -0.67
C ASN A 125 4.16 -3.04 0.26
N TYR A 126 5.08 -3.06 1.24
CA TYR A 126 5.35 -1.90 2.09
C TYR A 126 6.01 -0.76 1.33
N LEU A 127 6.92 -1.07 0.41
CA LEU A 127 7.55 -0.05 -0.44
C LEU A 127 6.53 0.60 -1.36
N ASP A 128 5.55 -0.18 -1.82
CA ASP A 128 4.50 0.31 -2.70
C ASP A 128 3.58 1.28 -1.96
N ALA A 129 3.12 0.87 -0.77
CA ALA A 129 2.36 1.76 0.11
C ALA A 129 3.12 3.04 0.49
N ILE A 130 4.44 2.97 0.72
CA ILE A 130 5.26 4.17 0.95
C ILE A 130 5.32 5.03 -0.31
N GLY A 131 5.45 4.39 -1.48
CA GLY A 131 5.56 5.08 -2.77
C GLY A 131 4.30 5.83 -3.15
N GLU A 132 3.13 5.20 -3.02
CA GLU A 132 1.84 5.86 -3.20
C GLU A 132 1.69 7.06 -2.27
N ASN A 133 1.98 6.91 -0.97
CA ASN A 133 1.90 8.01 -0.01
C ASN A 133 2.82 9.18 -0.38
N ILE A 134 4.05 8.91 -0.81
CA ILE A 134 4.99 9.95 -1.24
C ILE A 134 4.48 10.65 -2.50
N MET A 135 3.92 9.90 -3.45
CA MET A 135 3.43 10.48 -4.71
C MET A 135 2.14 11.27 -4.51
N ASP A 136 1.19 10.76 -3.74
CA ASP A 136 -0.09 11.40 -3.48
C ASP A 136 0.07 12.67 -2.66
N VAL A 137 0.90 12.64 -1.61
CA VAL A 137 1.11 13.83 -0.78
C VAL A 137 2.16 14.73 -1.40
N GLY A 138 3.37 14.23 -1.66
CA GLY A 138 4.49 15.03 -2.14
C GLY A 138 4.31 15.52 -3.57
N GLY A 139 3.91 14.62 -4.47
CA GLY A 139 3.67 14.95 -5.88
C GLY A 139 2.55 15.98 -6.04
N THR A 140 1.37 15.68 -5.51
CA THR A 140 0.19 16.55 -5.61
C THR A 140 0.37 17.88 -4.89
N SER A 141 0.97 17.89 -3.68
CA SER A 141 1.24 19.15 -2.97
C SER A 141 2.23 20.03 -3.71
N SER A 142 3.28 19.44 -4.31
CA SER A 142 4.27 20.20 -5.08
C SER A 142 3.68 20.81 -6.35
N ASP A 143 2.74 20.12 -7.01
CA ASP A 143 2.03 20.58 -8.20
C ASP A 143 1.13 21.80 -7.89
N LEU A 144 0.37 21.70 -6.80
CA LEU A 144 -0.48 22.79 -6.32
C LEU A 144 0.36 24.00 -5.88
N PHE A 145 1.46 23.75 -5.16
CA PHE A 145 2.36 24.80 -4.70
C PHE A 145 3.07 25.52 -5.85
N GLU A 146 3.54 24.79 -6.87
CA GLU A 146 4.08 25.38 -8.09
C GLU A 146 3.06 26.29 -8.77
N THR A 147 1.86 25.77 -8.99
CA THR A 147 0.79 26.50 -9.66
C THR A 147 0.45 27.80 -8.92
N LEU A 148 0.33 27.73 -7.60
CA LEU A 148 0.07 28.90 -6.76
C LEU A 148 1.19 29.93 -6.84
N CYS A 149 2.44 29.50 -6.70
CA CYS A 149 3.60 30.39 -6.72
C CYS A 149 3.77 31.09 -8.06
N VAL A 150 3.64 30.36 -9.17
CA VAL A 150 3.78 30.91 -10.53
C VAL A 150 2.61 31.83 -10.87
N ALA A 151 1.38 31.48 -10.48
CA ALA A 151 0.21 32.33 -10.68
C ALA A 151 0.33 33.65 -9.90
N LEU A 152 0.72 33.59 -8.62
CA LEU A 152 0.96 34.77 -7.80
C LEU A 152 2.07 35.64 -8.37
N ALA A 153 3.22 35.06 -8.72
CA ALA A 153 4.34 35.80 -9.30
C ALA A 153 3.93 36.52 -10.60
N THR A 154 3.21 35.81 -11.48
CA THR A 154 2.73 36.38 -12.74
C THR A 154 1.71 37.50 -12.52
N ALA A 155 0.75 37.31 -11.60
CA ALA A 155 -0.24 38.32 -11.27
C ALA A 155 0.39 39.58 -10.67
N VAL A 156 1.41 39.42 -9.81
CA VAL A 156 2.15 40.55 -9.23
C VAL A 156 2.93 41.32 -10.30
N ILE A 157 3.63 40.62 -11.20
CA ILE A 157 4.37 41.27 -12.31
C ILE A 157 3.41 42.01 -13.23
N MET A 158 2.25 41.42 -13.55
CA MET A 158 1.24 42.06 -14.38
C MET A 158 0.63 43.29 -13.69
N GLY A 159 0.26 43.16 -12.41
CA GLY A 159 -0.33 44.25 -11.62
C GLY A 159 0.61 45.44 -11.46
N ALA A 160 1.92 45.21 -11.41
CA ALA A 160 2.93 46.28 -11.38
C ALA A 160 2.98 47.09 -12.68
N LYS A 161 2.71 46.46 -13.84
CA LYS A 161 2.74 47.11 -15.15
C LYS A 161 1.39 47.70 -15.56
N ALA A 162 0.28 47.10 -15.11
CA ALA A 162 -1.06 47.43 -15.58
C ALA A 162 -1.75 48.57 -14.81
N HIS A 163 -1.31 48.89 -13.58
CA HIS A 163 -1.94 49.92 -12.75
C HIS A 163 -1.07 51.16 -12.60
N GLU A 164 -1.72 52.34 -12.66
CA GLU A 164 -1.10 53.65 -12.41
C GLU A 164 -0.54 53.77 -10.98
N VAL A 165 -1.08 52.97 -10.04
CA VAL A 165 -0.60 52.85 -8.67
C VAL A 165 -0.03 51.43 -8.46
N PRO A 166 1.28 51.21 -8.68
CA PRO A 166 1.89 49.88 -8.69
C PRO A 166 1.69 49.11 -7.39
N TYR A 167 1.68 49.82 -6.25
CA TYR A 167 1.48 49.23 -4.93
C TYR A 167 0.09 48.61 -4.76
N PHE A 168 -0.92 49.21 -5.37
CA PHE A 168 -2.28 48.68 -5.35
C PHE A 168 -2.36 47.42 -6.21
N GLY A 169 -1.95 47.51 -7.47
CA GLY A 169 -2.00 46.39 -8.43
C GLY A 169 -1.21 45.16 -7.97
N THR A 170 -0.07 45.35 -7.29
CA THR A 170 0.76 44.26 -6.79
C THR A 170 0.25 43.64 -5.49
N SER A 171 -0.62 44.32 -4.74
CA SER A 171 -1.25 43.79 -3.52
C SER A 171 -2.50 42.96 -3.80
N LEU A 172 -3.22 43.26 -4.88
CA LEU A 172 -4.48 42.60 -5.25
C LEU A 172 -4.43 41.06 -5.21
N PRO A 173 -3.46 40.37 -5.85
CA PRO A 173 -3.43 38.91 -5.84
C PRO A 173 -3.26 38.32 -4.43
N PHE A 174 -2.56 39.01 -3.52
CA PHE A 174 -2.44 38.56 -2.13
C PHE A 174 -3.72 38.83 -1.32
N THR A 175 -4.42 39.92 -1.59
CA THR A 175 -5.70 40.23 -0.94
C THR A 175 -6.81 39.26 -1.36
N ILE A 176 -6.75 38.71 -2.57
CA ILE A 176 -7.73 37.73 -3.06
C ILE A 176 -7.55 36.36 -2.40
N ILE A 177 -6.30 36.00 -2.05
CA ILE A 177 -5.95 34.68 -1.50
C ILE A 177 -5.94 34.67 0.04
N SER A 178 -5.83 35.84 0.68
CA SER A 178 -5.91 36.01 2.14
C SER A 178 -7.34 35.90 2.68
#